data_AF-A0A559KZK6-F1
#
_entry.id   AF-A0A559KZK6-F1
#
_cell.length_a   1.000
_cell.length_b   1.000
_cell.length_c   1.000
_cell.angle_alpha   90.00
_cell.angle_beta   90.00
_cell.angle_gamma   90.00
#
_symmetry.space_group_name_H-M   'P 1'
#
loop_
_entity.id
_entity.type
_entity.pdbx_description
1 polymer ?
#
loop_
_entity_poly.entity_id
_entity_poly.type
_entity_poly.pdbx_seq_one_letter_code
_entity_poly.pdbx_strand_id
1 'polypeptide(L)'
;MPDCADPLCGWSLHEVDKTPIGLATSDIYGKLFYYVRSMLEKFMYRMSKSAIAFQLLQVHAATLPNHLDESFDRIDVSNISDSGYLGAHRTVALVAPLLRAPPTNPHAILITLFMNLIDENFTLQDQTTEWTLGSLSTKRLANYLLPTRPNRSIIEPALMKYAHARHHMREYDDIFGRCVDKLQLARMPDWAGAVMKEEHAIIEKWPHRLKLEPGQEGGSEEFYRLMTSGLSSRELYLEWKRVQTQKAGLESGADRETIMSLDSCIAFVRILVNYY
;
A
#
# COMPACT_ATOMS: atom_id res chain seq x y z
N MET A 1 4.43 -5.80 1.98
CA MET A 1 4.16 -6.84 2.99
C MET A 1 5.51 -7.36 3.41
N PRO A 2 5.79 -7.50 4.71
CA PRO A 2 6.99 -8.18 5.17
C PRO A 2 7.09 -9.55 4.49
N ASP A 3 8.30 -10.07 4.31
CA ASP A 3 8.50 -11.45 3.90
C ASP A 3 7.95 -12.36 5.02
N CYS A 4 6.65 -12.64 4.94
CA CYS A 4 5.84 -13.29 5.95
C CYS A 4 5.27 -14.55 5.32
N ALA A 5 5.70 -15.71 5.84
CA ALA A 5 5.18 -17.00 5.39
C ALA A 5 3.77 -17.31 5.94
N ASP A 6 3.23 -16.47 6.83
CA ASP A 6 1.84 -16.63 7.30
C ASP A 6 0.87 -16.19 6.20
N PRO A 7 0.00 -17.09 5.70
CA PRO A 7 -0.96 -16.74 4.67
C PRO A 7 -1.94 -15.64 5.10
N LEU A 8 -2.13 -15.38 6.40
CA LEU A 8 -2.96 -14.28 6.90
C LEU A 8 -2.40 -12.90 6.55
N CYS A 9 -1.07 -12.76 6.47
CA CYS A 9 -0.43 -11.51 6.05
C CYS A 9 -0.94 -11.07 4.67
N GLY A 10 -1.29 -12.04 3.81
CA GLY A 10 -1.80 -11.88 2.44
C GLY A 10 -3.13 -11.16 2.28
N TRP A 11 -3.95 -11.08 3.34
CA TRP A 11 -5.38 -10.78 3.23
C TRP A 11 -5.88 -9.83 4.30
N SER A 12 -7.02 -9.19 4.04
CA SER A 12 -7.67 -8.33 5.03
C SER A 12 -8.18 -9.17 6.21
N LEU A 13 -7.50 -9.08 7.37
CA LEU A 13 -7.95 -9.77 8.57
C LEU A 13 -9.37 -9.42 8.97
N HIS A 14 -9.84 -8.21 8.68
CA HIS A 14 -11.21 -7.80 8.98
C HIS A 14 -12.24 -8.58 8.15
N GLU A 15 -11.96 -8.80 6.88
CA GLU A 15 -12.86 -9.58 6.02
C GLU A 15 -12.76 -11.08 6.31
N VAL A 16 -11.55 -11.57 6.58
CA VAL A 16 -11.32 -12.95 7.01
C VAL A 16 -12.10 -13.21 8.31
N ASP A 17 -11.93 -12.39 9.35
CA ASP A 17 -12.60 -12.59 10.63
C ASP A 17 -14.14 -12.55 10.54
N LYS A 18 -14.68 -11.77 9.60
CA LYS A 18 -16.13 -11.73 9.32
C LYS A 18 -16.65 -12.89 8.49
N THR A 19 -15.78 -13.77 7.99
CA THR A 19 -16.19 -14.89 7.14
C THR A 19 -16.92 -15.96 7.96
N PRO A 20 -18.16 -16.33 7.60
CA PRO A 20 -18.94 -17.31 8.34
C PRO A 20 -18.43 -18.73 8.07
N ILE A 21 -18.11 -19.47 9.14
CA ILE A 21 -17.63 -20.87 9.05
C ILE A 21 -18.40 -21.84 9.96
N GLY A 22 -19.60 -21.44 10.40
CA GLY A 22 -20.43 -22.22 11.32
C GLY A 22 -19.98 -22.10 12.77
N LEU A 23 -19.95 -23.22 13.49
CA LEU A 23 -19.73 -23.25 14.95
C LEU A 23 -18.30 -22.91 15.37
N ALA A 24 -17.31 -23.06 14.49
CA ALA A 24 -15.90 -22.82 14.78
C ALA A 24 -15.52 -21.33 14.68
N THR A 25 -16.24 -20.44 15.35
CA THR A 25 -16.13 -18.97 15.17
C THR A 25 -14.76 -18.38 15.48
N SER A 26 -13.85 -19.12 16.12
CA SER A 26 -12.47 -18.70 16.44
C SER A 26 -11.40 -19.33 15.54
N ASP A 27 -11.76 -20.20 14.60
CA ASP A 27 -10.81 -20.81 13.66
C ASP A 27 -10.45 -19.84 12.53
N ILE A 28 -9.45 -18.98 12.78
CA ILE A 28 -9.05 -17.94 11.83
C ILE A 28 -8.53 -18.49 10.50
N TYR A 29 -7.87 -19.65 10.50
CA TYR A 29 -7.38 -20.27 9.27
C TYR A 29 -8.50 -20.97 8.51
N GLY A 30 -9.47 -21.56 9.21
CA GLY A 30 -10.72 -22.02 8.60
C GLY A 30 -11.48 -20.87 7.94
N LYS A 31 -11.60 -19.72 8.62
CA LYS A 31 -12.18 -18.49 8.04
C LYS A 31 -11.42 -18.04 6.79
N LEU A 32 -10.09 -18.04 6.85
CA LEU A 32 -9.25 -17.70 5.70
C LEU A 32 -9.52 -18.63 4.52
N PHE A 33 -9.60 -19.94 4.75
CA PHE A 33 -9.89 -20.92 3.70
C PHE A 33 -11.22 -20.60 3.00
N TYR A 34 -12.31 -20.42 3.75
CA TYR A 34 -13.61 -20.13 3.17
C TYR A 34 -13.65 -18.76 2.48
N TYR A 35 -12.97 -17.77 3.04
CA TYR A 35 -12.85 -16.43 2.44
C TYR A 35 -12.17 -16.50 1.08
N VAL A 36 -10.96 -17.10 1.03
CA VAL A 36 -10.18 -17.24 -0.21
C VAL A 36 -10.93 -18.09 -1.22
N ARG A 37 -11.55 -19.20 -0.81
CA ARG A 37 -12.37 -20.03 -1.68
C ARG A 37 -13.51 -19.21 -2.31
N SER A 38 -14.27 -18.47 -1.51
CA SER A 38 -15.37 -17.64 -2.02
C SER A 38 -14.86 -16.55 -2.97
N MET A 39 -13.70 -15.95 -2.67
CA MET A 39 -13.07 -14.97 -3.53
C MET A 39 -12.67 -15.57 -4.89
N LEU A 40 -12.03 -16.74 -4.88
CA LEU A 40 -11.63 -17.45 -6.09
C LEU A 40 -12.84 -17.91 -6.92
N GLU A 41 -13.91 -18.39 -6.29
CA GLU A 41 -15.16 -18.75 -6.98
C GLU A 41 -15.77 -17.53 -7.70
N LYS A 42 -15.84 -16.37 -7.02
CA LYS A 42 -16.31 -15.10 -7.63
C LYS A 42 -15.39 -14.64 -8.76
N PHE A 43 -14.08 -14.76 -8.58
CA PHE A 43 -13.08 -14.41 -9.59
C PHE A 43 -13.24 -15.28 -10.84
N MET A 44 -13.30 -16.61 -10.69
CA MET A 44 -13.53 -17.54 -11.80
C MET A 44 -14.86 -17.27 -12.51
N TYR A 45 -15.92 -16.98 -11.76
CA TYR A 45 -17.21 -16.61 -12.33
C TYR A 45 -17.09 -15.34 -13.19
N ARG A 46 -16.45 -14.27 -12.69
CA ARG A 46 -16.19 -13.06 -13.49
C ARG A 46 -15.34 -13.35 -14.73
N MET A 47 -14.27 -14.12 -14.56
CA MET A 47 -13.39 -14.50 -15.67
C MET A 47 -14.16 -15.24 -16.77
N SER A 48 -15.14 -16.08 -16.41
CA SER A 48 -16.00 -16.78 -17.38
C SER A 48 -16.92 -15.85 -18.19
N LYS A 49 -17.10 -14.60 -17.76
CA LYS A 49 -18.02 -13.61 -18.37
C LYS A 49 -17.29 -12.41 -18.97
N SER A 50 -15.97 -12.33 -18.84
CA SER A 50 -15.18 -11.17 -19.27
C SER A 50 -14.10 -11.61 -20.24
N ALA A 51 -13.84 -10.78 -21.25
CA ALA A 51 -12.64 -10.92 -22.07
C ALA A 51 -11.45 -10.41 -21.26
N ILE A 52 -10.62 -11.33 -20.76
CA ILE A 52 -9.43 -11.01 -19.98
C ILE A 52 -8.21 -11.61 -20.69
N ALA A 53 -7.17 -10.79 -20.85
CA ALA A 53 -5.86 -11.23 -21.29
C ALA A 53 -4.86 -11.02 -20.17
N PHE A 54 -3.97 -12.00 -19.97
CA PHE A 54 -2.88 -11.91 -19.01
C PHE A 54 -1.56 -11.95 -19.76
N GLN A 55 -0.68 -11.00 -19.45
CA GLN A 55 0.71 -11.01 -19.86
C GLN A 55 1.58 -11.07 -18.61
N LEU A 56 2.40 -12.11 -18.49
CA LEU A 56 3.38 -12.23 -17.41
C LEU A 56 4.76 -11.96 -17.99
N LEU A 57 5.44 -10.96 -17.44
CA LEU A 57 6.79 -10.57 -17.83
C LEU A 57 7.74 -10.82 -16.66
N GLN A 58 8.82 -11.54 -16.93
CA GLN A 58 9.93 -11.71 -15.99
C GLN A 58 11.09 -10.81 -16.44
N VAL A 59 10.96 -9.52 -16.15
CA VAL A 59 11.94 -8.50 -16.53
C VAL A 59 12.25 -7.61 -15.34
N HIS A 60 13.40 -6.94 -15.40
CA HIS A 60 13.75 -5.95 -14.39
C HIS A 60 12.77 -4.77 -14.48
N ALA A 61 12.23 -4.30 -13.36
CA ALA A 61 11.22 -3.23 -13.36
C ALA A 61 11.70 -1.96 -14.09
N ALA A 62 13.01 -1.67 -14.04
CA ALA A 62 13.57 -0.51 -14.74
C ALA A 62 13.56 -0.61 -16.28
N THR A 63 13.46 -1.82 -16.85
CA THR A 63 13.40 -2.03 -18.31
C THR A 63 11.98 -2.27 -18.78
N LEU A 64 11.00 -2.37 -17.87
CA LEU A 64 9.61 -2.64 -18.18
C LEU A 64 9.02 -1.73 -19.28
N PRO A 65 9.30 -0.41 -19.31
CA PRO A 65 8.79 0.44 -20.38
C PRO A 65 9.23 0.02 -21.79
N ASN A 66 10.33 -0.73 -21.94
CA ASN A 66 10.82 -1.20 -23.24
C ASN A 66 10.11 -2.49 -23.70
N HIS A 67 9.26 -3.07 -22.86
CA HIS A 67 8.57 -4.34 -23.11
C HIS A 67 7.04 -4.18 -23.19
N LEU A 68 6.54 -2.95 -23.03
CA LEU A 68 5.11 -2.63 -23.03
C LEU A 68 4.83 -1.60 -24.12
N ASP A 69 3.96 -1.97 -25.06
CA ASP A 69 3.53 -1.08 -26.15
C ASP A 69 2.25 -0.30 -25.80
N GLU A 70 1.62 -0.63 -24.68
CA GLU A 70 0.31 -0.11 -24.27
C GLU A 70 0.39 0.94 -23.15
N SER A 71 -0.68 1.73 -23.01
CA SER A 71 -0.88 2.64 -21.88
C SER A 71 -2.01 2.16 -20.97
N PHE A 72 -1.83 2.32 -19.67
CA PHE A 72 -2.66 1.69 -18.64
C PHE A 72 -3.53 2.69 -17.89
N ASP A 73 -4.72 2.24 -17.49
CA ASP A 73 -5.64 3.01 -16.64
C ASP A 73 -5.19 2.96 -15.18
N ARG A 74 -4.56 1.86 -14.77
CA ARG A 74 -4.01 1.73 -13.43
C ARG A 74 -2.75 0.89 -13.43
N ILE A 75 -1.75 1.38 -12.70
CA ILE A 75 -0.52 0.65 -12.45
C ILE A 75 -0.31 0.55 -10.93
N ASP A 76 0.00 -0.63 -10.44
CA ASP A 76 0.35 -0.90 -9.05
C ASP A 76 1.76 -1.48 -8.99
N VAL A 77 2.67 -0.82 -8.27
CA VAL A 77 4.10 -1.16 -8.33
C VAL A 77 4.67 -1.82 -7.09
N SER A 78 3.83 -2.28 -6.17
CA SER A 78 4.30 -2.88 -4.90
C SER A 78 5.37 -1.97 -4.23
N ASN A 79 6.38 -2.55 -3.58
CA ASN A 79 7.40 -1.84 -2.81
C ASN A 79 8.66 -1.43 -3.58
N ILE A 80 8.67 -1.47 -4.91
CA ILE A 80 9.87 -1.06 -5.68
C ILE A 80 10.23 0.43 -5.48
N SER A 81 9.30 1.23 -4.97
CA SER A 81 9.49 2.65 -4.66
C SER A 81 10.29 2.89 -3.38
N ASP A 82 10.42 1.91 -2.48
CA ASP A 82 11.28 2.03 -1.31
C ASP A 82 12.76 2.18 -1.73
N SER A 83 13.58 2.83 -0.89
CA SER A 83 14.95 3.21 -1.28
C SER A 83 15.89 2.02 -1.46
N GLY A 84 15.61 0.90 -0.77
CA GLY A 84 16.30 -0.37 -0.95
C GLY A 84 16.08 -1.04 -2.32
N TYR A 85 15.20 -0.51 -3.18
CA TYR A 85 14.91 -1.04 -4.51
C TYR A 85 15.24 0.00 -5.61
N LEU A 86 14.24 0.48 -6.36
CA LEU A 86 14.45 1.52 -7.37
C LEU A 86 14.38 2.93 -6.78
N GLY A 87 13.65 3.11 -5.69
CA GLY A 87 13.37 4.41 -5.09
C GLY A 87 12.25 5.18 -5.81
N ALA A 88 11.62 6.10 -5.09
CA ALA A 88 10.45 6.83 -5.54
C ALA A 88 10.66 7.55 -6.89
N HIS A 89 11.76 8.30 -7.04
CA HIS A 89 12.03 9.08 -8.26
C HIS A 89 12.10 8.21 -9.50
N ARG A 90 12.91 7.15 -9.45
CA ARG A 90 13.13 6.29 -10.61
C ARG A 90 11.88 5.51 -10.95
N THR A 91 11.16 5.00 -9.93
CA THR A 91 9.91 4.29 -10.14
C THR A 91 8.86 5.18 -10.80
N VAL A 92 8.61 6.38 -10.25
CA VAL A 92 7.59 7.28 -10.80
C VAL A 92 8.00 7.76 -12.21
N ALA A 93 9.26 8.11 -12.43
CA ALA A 93 9.74 8.57 -13.74
C ALA A 93 9.64 7.50 -14.84
N LEU A 94 9.82 6.23 -14.50
CA LEU A 94 9.72 5.13 -15.48
C LEU A 94 8.29 4.69 -15.71
N VAL A 95 7.46 4.67 -14.66
CA VAL A 95 6.13 4.05 -14.71
C VAL A 95 5.01 5.04 -15.00
N ALA A 96 5.10 6.29 -14.52
CA ALA A 96 4.06 7.28 -14.78
C ALA A 96 3.82 7.59 -16.28
N PRO A 97 4.85 7.58 -17.16
CA PRO A 97 4.63 7.71 -18.60
C PRO A 97 3.80 6.60 -19.24
N LEU A 98 3.75 5.42 -18.62
CA LEU A 98 2.92 4.29 -19.06
C LEU A 98 1.44 4.46 -18.69
N LEU A 99 1.09 5.45 -17.86
CA LEU A 99 -0.31 5.80 -17.64
C LEU A 99 -0.91 6.44 -18.89
N ARG A 100 -2.17 6.09 -19.17
CA ARG A 100 -2.96 6.80 -20.18
C ARG A 100 -2.92 8.30 -19.90
N ALA A 101 -2.74 9.07 -20.96
CA ALA A 101 -2.63 10.52 -20.86
C ALA A 101 -3.94 11.12 -20.33
N PRO A 102 -3.89 12.25 -19.58
CA PRO A 102 -5.09 12.85 -18.98
C PRO A 102 -6.25 13.14 -19.94
N PRO A 103 -6.02 13.57 -21.21
CA PRO A 103 -7.11 13.74 -22.18
C PRO A 103 -7.82 12.44 -22.57
N THR A 104 -7.15 11.29 -22.45
CA THR A 104 -7.71 9.97 -22.75
C THR A 104 -8.39 9.37 -21.52
N ASN A 105 -7.75 9.46 -20.35
CA ASN A 105 -8.35 9.04 -19.08
C ASN A 105 -7.85 9.91 -17.91
N PRO A 106 -8.67 10.84 -17.38
CA PRO A 106 -8.28 11.69 -16.24
C PRO A 106 -8.23 10.95 -14.89
N HIS A 107 -8.70 9.71 -14.87
CA HIS A 107 -8.67 8.81 -13.73
C HIS A 107 -7.49 7.83 -13.76
N ALA A 108 -6.64 7.89 -14.80
CA ALA A 108 -5.46 7.04 -14.87
C ALA A 108 -4.54 7.27 -13.67
N ILE A 109 -4.09 6.18 -13.02
CA ILE A 109 -3.45 6.27 -11.70
C ILE A 109 -2.30 5.27 -11.49
N LEU A 110 -1.22 5.75 -10.90
CA LEU A 110 -0.13 4.91 -10.40
C LEU A 110 -0.24 4.83 -8.88
N ILE A 111 -0.20 3.62 -8.33
CA ILE A 111 -0.20 3.35 -6.89
C ILE A 111 1.16 2.78 -6.51
N THR A 112 1.85 3.46 -5.60
CA THR A 112 3.12 3.01 -5.02
C THR A 112 2.90 2.61 -3.57
N LEU A 113 3.44 1.47 -3.16
CA LEU A 113 3.55 1.09 -1.75
C LEU A 113 4.97 1.42 -1.26
N PHE A 114 5.05 1.99 -0.08
CA PHE A 114 6.26 2.14 0.71
C PHE A 114 6.07 1.38 2.01
N MET A 115 6.77 0.27 2.16
CA MET A 115 6.74 -0.50 3.41
C MET A 115 7.92 -0.17 4.33
N ASN A 116 8.98 0.43 3.79
CA ASN A 116 10.22 0.71 4.54
C ASN A 116 10.48 2.22 4.72
N LEU A 117 9.85 3.10 3.93
CA LEU A 117 10.13 4.54 3.94
C LEU A 117 10.16 5.16 5.35
N ILE A 118 9.20 4.80 6.21
CA ILE A 118 9.15 5.31 7.58
C ILE A 118 10.33 4.80 8.40
N ASP A 119 10.60 3.49 8.35
CA ASP A 119 11.69 2.87 9.11
C ASP A 119 13.07 3.39 8.66
N GLU A 120 13.27 3.56 7.36
CA GLU A 120 14.49 4.12 6.75
C GLU A 120 14.76 5.57 7.17
N ASN A 121 13.72 6.30 7.61
CA ASN A 121 13.80 7.71 8.02
C ASN A 121 13.41 7.92 9.49
N PHE A 122 13.34 6.84 10.26
CA PHE A 122 13.08 6.85 11.69
C PHE A 122 14.39 7.15 12.43
N THR A 123 14.47 8.30 13.11
CA THR A 123 15.71 8.73 13.75
C THR A 123 15.82 8.23 15.19
N LEU A 124 17.05 8.25 15.74
CA LEU A 124 17.27 7.96 17.16
C LEU A 124 16.49 8.92 18.08
N GLN A 125 16.29 10.17 17.66
CA GLN A 125 15.50 11.15 18.39
C GLN A 125 14.01 10.76 18.40
N ASP A 126 13.47 10.29 17.27
CA ASP A 126 12.10 9.80 17.20
C ASP A 126 11.90 8.58 18.09
N GLN A 127 12.87 7.66 18.10
CA GLN A 127 12.87 6.48 18.96
C GLN A 127 12.87 6.85 20.45
N THR A 128 13.76 7.77 20.85
CA THR A 128 13.87 8.24 22.23
C THR A 128 12.57 8.91 22.69
N THR A 129 11.99 9.75 21.83
CA THR A 129 10.72 10.44 22.10
C THR A 129 9.57 9.43 22.26
N GLU A 130 9.52 8.40 21.41
CA GLU A 130 8.48 7.37 21.47
C GLU A 130 8.56 6.49 22.72
N TRP A 131 9.79 6.17 23.15
CA TRP A 131 10.06 5.33 24.32
C TRP A 131 9.95 6.06 25.66
N THR A 132 9.79 7.38 25.63
CA THR A 132 9.57 8.16 26.85
C THR A 132 8.22 7.78 27.46
N LEU A 133 8.18 7.56 28.79
CA LEU A 133 6.98 7.10 29.52
C LEU A 133 5.75 8.02 29.33
N GLY A 134 5.99 9.30 29.05
CA GLY A 134 4.95 10.30 28.80
C GLY A 134 4.46 10.41 27.36
N SER A 135 4.99 9.60 26.43
CA SER A 135 4.64 9.68 25.01
C SER A 135 3.15 9.38 24.77
N LEU A 136 2.56 10.02 23.77
CA LEU A 136 1.15 9.83 23.44
C LEU A 136 0.83 8.36 23.14
N SER A 137 1.72 7.68 22.40
CA SER A 137 1.60 6.26 22.07
C SER A 137 1.62 5.38 23.33
N THR A 138 2.48 5.66 24.32
CA THR A 138 2.53 4.93 25.60
C THR A 138 1.24 5.16 26.41
N LYS A 139 0.75 6.41 26.46
CA LYS A 139 -0.52 6.75 27.13
C LYS A 139 -1.72 6.07 26.47
N ARG A 140 -1.82 6.11 25.13
CA ARG A 140 -2.87 5.42 24.36
C ARG A 140 -2.81 3.91 24.62
N LEU A 141 -1.62 3.32 24.54
CA LEU A 141 -1.42 1.88 24.71
C LEU A 141 -1.83 1.37 26.10
N ALA A 142 -1.66 2.17 27.15
CA ALA A 142 -2.07 1.80 28.50
C ALA A 142 -3.58 1.52 28.64
N ASN A 143 -4.43 2.04 27.73
CA ASN A 143 -5.85 1.76 27.70
C ASN A 143 -6.19 0.36 27.15
N TYR A 144 -5.27 -0.26 26.38
CA TYR A 144 -5.46 -1.60 25.83
C TYR A 144 -4.65 -2.66 26.57
N LEU A 145 -3.39 -2.34 26.91
CA LEU A 145 -2.45 -3.23 27.58
C LEU A 145 -1.99 -2.58 28.89
N LEU A 146 -2.56 -3.03 30.01
CA LEU A 146 -2.08 -2.65 31.34
C LEU A 146 -0.77 -3.40 31.65
N PRO A 147 0.30 -2.71 32.09
CA PRO A 147 1.47 -3.36 32.64
C PRO A 147 1.04 -4.11 33.90
N THR A 148 0.92 -5.44 33.82
CA THR A 148 0.32 -6.24 34.88
C THR A 148 1.31 -6.56 36.00
N ARG A 149 2.63 -6.48 35.77
CA ARG A 149 3.68 -6.81 36.74
C ARG A 149 4.97 -6.01 36.49
N PRO A 150 5.79 -5.77 37.53
CA PRO A 150 7.15 -5.25 37.34
C PRO A 150 8.00 -6.24 36.55
N ASN A 151 8.68 -5.74 35.51
CA ASN A 151 9.49 -6.56 34.60
C ASN A 151 10.51 -7.38 35.37
N ARG A 152 10.50 -8.70 35.15
CA ARG A 152 11.49 -9.62 35.76
C ARG A 152 12.65 -9.95 34.83
N SER A 153 12.50 -9.67 33.53
CA SER A 153 13.48 -9.96 32.49
C SER A 153 13.28 -9.06 31.28
N ILE A 154 14.35 -8.82 30.51
CA ILE A 154 14.31 -8.11 29.22
C ILE A 154 13.61 -8.93 28.10
N ILE A 155 13.43 -10.23 28.29
CA ILE A 155 12.75 -11.15 27.35
C ILE A 155 11.36 -11.54 27.92
N GLU A 156 10.70 -10.63 28.62
CA GLU A 156 9.36 -10.88 29.10
C GLU A 156 8.36 -10.75 27.94
N PRO A 157 7.52 -11.76 27.65
CA PRO A 157 6.57 -11.70 26.53
C PRO A 157 5.64 -10.50 26.59
N ALA A 158 5.29 -10.04 27.80
CA ALA A 158 4.51 -8.83 28.00
C ALA A 158 5.24 -7.57 27.50
N LEU A 159 6.56 -7.48 27.71
CA LEU A 159 7.38 -6.39 27.21
C LEU A 159 7.50 -6.43 25.68
N MET A 160 7.68 -7.62 25.09
CA MET A 160 7.72 -7.78 23.62
C MET A 160 6.38 -7.40 22.99
N LYS A 161 5.26 -7.86 23.58
CA LYS A 161 3.91 -7.49 23.13
C LYS A 161 3.68 -5.98 23.22
N TYR A 162 4.14 -5.34 24.30
CA TYR A 162 4.03 -3.90 24.48
C TYR A 162 4.87 -3.13 23.46
N ALA A 163 6.10 -3.59 23.19
CA ALA A 163 6.98 -3.00 22.18
C ALA A 163 6.36 -3.09 20.78
N HIS A 164 5.86 -4.28 20.40
CA HIS A 164 5.15 -4.50 19.13
C HIS A 164 3.92 -3.59 19.01
N ALA A 165 3.09 -3.55 20.05
CA ALA A 165 1.86 -2.76 20.06
C ALA A 165 2.08 -1.25 19.92
N ARG A 166 3.21 -0.75 20.41
CA ARG A 166 3.50 0.68 20.39
C ARG A 166 3.55 1.24 18.96
N HIS A 167 4.03 0.44 18.01
CA HIS A 167 4.16 0.87 16.62
C HIS A 167 2.81 1.14 15.94
N HIS A 168 1.74 0.49 16.39
CA HIS A 168 0.38 0.71 15.92
C HIS A 168 -0.28 1.97 16.52
N MET A 169 0.29 2.55 17.59
CA MET A 169 -0.27 3.68 18.35
C MET A 169 0.25 5.04 17.90
N ARG A 170 1.27 5.05 17.04
CA ARG A 170 1.92 6.27 16.57
C ARG A 170 1.38 6.64 15.20
N GLU A 171 1.13 7.93 15.02
CA GLU A 171 0.97 8.56 13.71
C GLU A 171 2.35 8.95 13.19
N TYR A 172 2.58 8.72 11.89
CA TYR A 172 3.90 8.92 11.26
C TYR A 172 3.90 10.04 10.22
N ASP A 173 2.92 10.96 10.27
CA ASP A 173 2.80 12.06 9.31
C ASP A 173 3.92 13.08 9.44
N ASP A 174 4.48 13.26 10.65
CA ASP A 174 5.69 14.06 10.89
C ASP A 174 6.90 13.48 10.14
N ILE A 175 7.12 12.18 10.25
CA ILE A 175 8.21 11.48 9.57
C ILE A 175 7.98 11.46 8.06
N PHE A 176 6.75 11.22 7.63
CA PHE A 176 6.39 11.29 6.22
C PHE A 176 6.62 12.68 5.64
N GLY A 177 6.26 13.76 6.35
CA GLY A 177 6.54 15.13 5.93
C GLY A 177 8.03 15.37 5.67
N ARG A 178 8.90 14.92 6.59
CA ARG A 178 10.36 14.99 6.36
C ARG A 178 10.80 14.17 5.14
N CYS A 179 10.17 13.03 4.88
CA CYS A 179 10.47 12.22 3.68
C CYS A 179 10.04 12.92 2.39
N VAL A 180 8.87 13.57 2.38
CA VAL A 180 8.37 14.37 1.25
C VAL A 180 9.37 15.45 0.88
N ASP A 181 9.89 16.16 1.88
CA ASP A 181 10.87 17.23 1.70
C ASP A 181 12.22 16.68 1.22
N LYS A 182 12.73 15.65 1.89
CA LYS A 182 14.01 14.99 1.54
C LYS A 182 14.00 14.43 0.12
N LEU A 183 12.89 13.81 -0.28
CA LEU A 183 12.71 13.28 -1.63
C LEU A 183 12.24 14.35 -2.63
N GLN A 184 11.98 15.59 -2.19
CA GLN A 184 11.47 16.67 -3.04
C GLN A 184 10.25 16.22 -3.88
N LEU A 185 9.30 15.47 -3.28
CA LEU A 185 8.20 14.87 -4.05
C LEU A 185 7.32 15.91 -4.76
N ALA A 186 7.27 17.13 -4.23
CA ALA A 186 6.59 18.28 -4.86
C ALA A 186 7.18 18.66 -6.23
N ARG A 187 8.43 18.27 -6.52
CA ARG A 187 9.13 18.53 -7.79
C ARG A 187 9.07 17.36 -8.76
N MET A 188 8.38 16.26 -8.42
CA MET A 188 8.14 15.15 -9.34
C MET A 188 7.48 15.57 -10.67
N PRO A 189 6.59 16.59 -10.73
CA PRO A 189 6.07 17.08 -12.00
C PRO A 189 7.18 17.50 -12.99
N ASP A 190 8.25 18.12 -12.49
CA ASP A 190 9.32 18.69 -13.33
C ASP A 190 10.16 17.62 -14.04
N TRP A 191 10.35 16.45 -13.40
CA TRP A 191 11.29 15.42 -13.88
C TRP A 191 10.63 14.10 -14.26
N ALA A 192 9.50 13.77 -13.64
CA ALA A 192 8.76 12.53 -13.87
C ALA A 192 7.42 12.76 -14.57
N GLY A 193 7.01 14.02 -14.78
CA GLY A 193 5.73 14.35 -15.41
C GLY A 193 4.52 13.81 -14.63
N ALA A 194 4.66 13.68 -13.31
CA ALA A 194 3.64 13.10 -12.44
C ALA A 194 3.53 13.88 -11.13
N VAL A 195 2.30 14.01 -10.62
CA VAL A 195 1.98 14.68 -9.38
C VAL A 195 1.43 13.67 -8.37
N MET A 196 1.90 13.76 -7.13
CA MET A 196 1.34 13.01 -6.00
C MET A 196 -0.05 13.59 -5.68
N LYS A 197 -1.06 12.73 -5.56
CA LYS A 197 -2.39 13.15 -5.12
C LYS A 197 -2.38 13.42 -3.62
N GLU A 198 -3.04 14.49 -3.23
CA GLU A 198 -3.34 14.77 -1.83
C GLU A 198 -4.47 13.86 -1.33
N GLU A 199 -5.59 13.83 -2.07
CA GLU A 199 -6.73 12.97 -1.78
C GLU A 199 -6.68 11.67 -2.58
N HIS A 200 -6.64 10.56 -1.86
CA HIS A 200 -6.64 9.23 -2.45
C HIS A 200 -8.05 8.80 -2.87
N ALA A 201 -8.15 8.04 -3.97
CA ALA A 201 -9.43 7.60 -4.52
C ALA A 201 -9.61 6.07 -4.54
N ILE A 202 -8.52 5.30 -4.58
CA ILE A 202 -8.54 3.84 -4.71
C ILE A 202 -8.15 3.18 -3.39
N ILE A 203 -7.12 3.68 -2.71
CA ILE A 203 -6.64 3.12 -1.45
C ILE A 203 -6.33 4.23 -0.47
N GLU A 204 -6.74 4.08 0.79
CA GLU A 204 -6.35 5.02 1.85
C GLU A 204 -4.82 5.15 1.90
N LYS A 205 -4.32 6.34 2.22
CA LYS A 205 -2.88 6.60 2.35
C LYS A 205 -2.23 5.72 3.43
N TRP A 206 -2.96 5.47 4.52
CA TRP A 206 -2.52 4.69 5.68
C TRP A 206 -3.55 3.62 6.07
N PRO A 207 -3.77 2.60 5.22
CA PRO A 207 -4.93 1.71 5.33
C PRO A 207 -4.86 0.79 6.55
N HIS A 208 -3.68 0.64 7.16
CA HIS A 208 -3.42 -0.28 8.26
C HIS A 208 -3.17 0.42 9.59
N ARG A 209 -3.47 1.72 9.69
CA ARG A 209 -3.45 2.43 10.98
C ARG A 209 -4.73 2.15 11.76
N LEU A 210 -4.62 2.25 13.08
CA LEU A 210 -5.76 2.23 13.97
C LEU A 210 -6.67 3.43 13.68
N LYS A 211 -7.95 3.18 13.44
CA LYS A 211 -8.94 4.23 13.11
C LYS A 211 -9.76 4.65 14.33
N LEU A 212 -9.99 3.72 15.26
CA LEU A 212 -10.78 3.93 16.45
C LEU A 212 -9.90 4.22 17.67
N GLU A 213 -10.30 5.23 18.44
CA GLU A 213 -9.68 5.57 19.71
C GLU A 213 -10.05 4.57 20.82
N PRO A 214 -9.23 4.50 21.89
CA PRO A 214 -9.57 3.73 23.07
C PRO A 214 -10.94 4.13 23.63
N GLY A 215 -11.79 3.14 23.91
CA GLY A 215 -13.13 3.34 24.47
C GLY A 215 -14.24 3.58 23.44
N GLN A 216 -13.91 3.76 22.16
CA GLN A 216 -14.92 3.71 21.09
C GLN A 216 -15.39 2.27 20.86
N GLU A 217 -16.66 2.11 20.47
CA GLU A 217 -17.24 0.81 20.13
C GLU A 217 -16.45 0.15 18.99
N GLY A 218 -15.99 -1.09 19.19
CA GLY A 218 -15.17 -1.81 18.22
C GLY A 218 -13.66 -1.46 18.24
N GLY A 219 -13.23 -0.48 19.05
CA GLY A 219 -11.85 0.00 19.05
C GLY A 219 -10.86 -0.99 19.64
N SER A 220 -11.27 -1.81 20.62
CA SER A 220 -10.43 -2.88 21.15
C SER A 220 -10.26 -4.01 20.14
N GLU A 221 -11.34 -4.39 19.46
CA GLU A 221 -11.36 -5.40 18.42
C GLU A 221 -10.49 -5.00 17.23
N GLU A 222 -10.54 -3.73 16.81
CA GLU A 222 -9.63 -3.22 15.78
C GLU A 222 -8.17 -3.29 16.21
N PHE A 223 -7.85 -2.82 17.42
CA PHE A 223 -6.49 -2.88 17.95
C PHE A 223 -5.94 -4.30 17.98
N TYR A 224 -6.67 -5.24 18.57
CA TYR A 224 -6.21 -6.63 18.68
C TYR A 224 -6.12 -7.32 17.32
N ARG A 225 -6.96 -6.94 16.34
CA ARG A 225 -6.85 -7.43 14.97
C ARG A 225 -5.61 -6.89 14.26
N LEU A 226 -5.27 -5.61 14.44
CA LEU A 226 -4.03 -5.05 13.87
C LEU A 226 -2.79 -5.74 14.46
N MET A 227 -2.79 -5.98 15.77
CA MET A 227 -1.73 -6.69 16.49
C MET A 227 -1.43 -8.09 15.93
N THR A 228 -2.41 -8.75 15.32
CA THR A 228 -2.26 -10.10 14.74
C THR A 228 -2.13 -10.10 13.22
N SER A 229 -2.16 -8.94 12.56
CA SER A 229 -2.14 -8.82 11.08
C SER A 229 -0.79 -9.08 10.42
N GLY A 230 0.30 -9.08 11.19
CA GLY A 230 1.66 -9.12 10.65
C GLY A 230 2.09 -7.83 9.95
N LEU A 231 1.24 -6.80 9.93
CA LEU A 231 1.54 -5.47 9.39
C LEU A 231 2.08 -4.55 10.49
N SER A 232 2.78 -3.47 10.09
CA SER A 232 3.44 -2.55 11.02
C SER A 232 2.65 -1.25 11.28
N SER A 233 1.58 -1.02 10.52
CA SER A 233 0.87 0.28 10.43
C SER A 233 1.69 1.42 9.82
N ARG A 234 2.88 1.11 9.28
CA ARG A 234 3.79 2.05 8.61
C ARG A 234 3.76 1.92 7.10
N GLU A 235 3.00 0.97 6.57
CA GLU A 235 2.80 0.80 5.14
C GLU A 235 2.05 2.03 4.61
N LEU A 236 2.74 2.79 3.78
CA LEU A 236 2.25 4.00 3.14
C LEU A 236 1.92 3.70 1.69
N TYR A 237 0.71 4.04 1.27
CA TYR A 237 0.37 4.08 -0.14
C TYR A 237 0.42 5.54 -0.60
N LEU A 238 0.91 5.78 -1.82
CA LEU A 238 0.79 7.06 -2.52
C LEU A 238 0.17 6.83 -3.89
N GLU A 239 -0.76 7.72 -4.24
CA GLU A 239 -1.37 7.76 -5.56
C GLU A 239 -0.76 8.88 -6.41
N TRP A 240 -0.46 8.59 -7.67
CA TRP A 240 0.17 9.51 -8.60
C TRP A 240 -0.67 9.65 -9.87
N LYS A 241 -0.73 10.86 -10.41
CA LYS A 241 -1.36 11.16 -11.70
C LYS A 241 -0.35 11.77 -12.65
N ARG A 242 -0.45 11.40 -13.93
CA ARG A 242 0.34 12.03 -14.99
C ARG A 242 -0.11 13.47 -15.20
N VAL A 243 0.86 14.37 -15.33
CA VAL A 243 0.64 15.79 -15.66
C VAL A 243 0.44 15.94 -17.16
N GLN A 244 -0.50 16.79 -17.57
CA GLN A 244 -0.67 17.14 -18.97
C GLN A 244 0.48 18.05 -19.39
N THR A 245 1.38 17.54 -20.22
CA THR A 245 2.42 18.38 -20.82
C THR A 245 1.76 19.27 -21.87
N GLN A 246 1.83 20.60 -21.71
CA GLN A 246 1.53 21.51 -22.82
C GLN A 246 2.61 21.28 -23.88
N LYS A 247 2.29 20.58 -24.97
CA LYS A 247 3.18 20.57 -26.14
C LYS A 247 3.29 22.01 -26.64
N ALA A 248 4.48 22.60 -26.55
CA ALA A 248 4.83 23.75 -27.37
C ALA A 248 4.58 23.37 -28.82
N GLY A 249 3.71 24.13 -29.49
CA GLY A 249 3.23 23.82 -30.82
C GLY A 249 4.36 23.72 -31.84
N LEU A 250 4.36 22.64 -32.62
CA LEU A 250 4.78 22.60 -34.01
C LEU A 250 4.19 21.32 -34.64
N GLU A 251 3.15 21.55 -35.45
CA GLU A 251 2.74 20.89 -36.72
C GLU A 251 2.79 19.34 -36.87
N SER A 252 1.99 18.65 -37.68
CA SER A 252 1.12 18.95 -38.82
C SER A 252 0.14 17.78 -38.99
N GLY A 253 -1.04 18.03 -39.55
CA GLY A 253 -2.04 17.00 -39.83
C GLY A 253 -1.59 15.95 -40.85
N ALA A 254 -2.01 14.70 -40.62
CA ALA A 254 -2.35 13.73 -41.65
C ALA A 254 -3.19 12.62 -41.01
N ASP A 255 -4.22 12.20 -41.73
CA ASP A 255 -5.27 11.27 -41.35
C ASP A 255 -4.78 9.94 -40.76
N ARG A 256 -5.62 9.38 -39.87
CA ARG A 256 -5.94 7.94 -39.91
C ARG A 256 -7.29 7.67 -39.27
N GLU A 257 -8.26 7.52 -40.14
CA GLU A 257 -9.51 6.81 -39.87
C GLU A 257 -9.23 5.32 -39.56
N THR A 258 -10.14 4.77 -38.74
CA THR A 258 -10.44 3.34 -38.53
C THR A 258 -9.49 2.52 -37.64
N ILE A 259 -9.76 2.51 -36.33
CA ILE A 259 -10.09 1.27 -35.58
C ILE A 259 -11.22 1.63 -34.60
N MET A 260 -12.45 1.31 -34.96
CA MET A 260 -13.54 1.18 -33.99
C MET A 260 -13.43 -0.18 -33.30
N SER A 261 -13.83 -0.21 -32.02
CA SER A 261 -14.09 -1.39 -31.18
C SER A 261 -12.94 -1.95 -30.33
N LEU A 262 -12.43 -1.13 -29.40
CA LEU A 262 -11.91 -1.58 -28.09
C LEU A 262 -12.33 -0.62 -26.95
N ASP A 263 -13.44 0.10 -27.16
CA ASP A 263 -14.05 0.99 -26.17
C ASP A 263 -14.73 0.15 -25.09
N SER A 264 -13.94 -0.42 -24.16
CA SER A 264 -14.28 -0.76 -22.77
C SER A 264 -13.26 -1.70 -22.10
N CYS A 265 -12.03 -1.85 -22.64
CA CYS A 265 -11.00 -2.61 -21.93
C CYS A 265 -10.22 -1.70 -20.97
N ILE A 266 -10.41 -1.95 -19.67
CA ILE A 266 -9.57 -1.35 -18.62
C ILE A 266 -8.26 -2.14 -18.57
N ALA A 267 -7.15 -1.46 -18.80
CA ALA A 267 -5.82 -2.07 -18.81
C ALA A 267 -5.11 -1.84 -17.47
N PHE A 268 -4.62 -2.93 -16.87
CA PHE A 268 -3.94 -2.93 -15.58
C PHE A 268 -2.56 -3.56 -15.69
N VAL A 269 -1.56 -2.94 -15.06
CA VAL A 269 -0.25 -3.57 -14.82
C VAL A 269 -0.01 -3.65 -13.33
N ARG A 270 0.43 -4.83 -12.88
CA ARG A 270 0.93 -5.03 -11.54
C ARG A 270 2.38 -5.46 -11.61
N ILE A 271 3.27 -4.68 -11.00
CA ILE A 271 4.68 -5.02 -10.87
C ILE A 271 4.87 -5.69 -9.51
N LEU A 272 5.34 -6.93 -9.53
CA LEU A 272 5.67 -7.70 -8.33
C LEU A 272 7.18 -7.81 -8.21
N VAL A 273 7.67 -7.73 -6.97
CA VAL A 273 9.08 -7.92 -6.65
C VAL A 273 9.30 -9.35 -6.24
N ASN A 274 10.28 -10.02 -6.87
CA ASN A 274 10.80 -11.28 -6.36
C ASN A 274 11.90 -10.96 -5.35
N TYR A 275 11.70 -11.38 -4.11
CA TYR A 275 12.74 -11.39 -3.08
C TYR A 275 13.57 -12.65 -3.33
N TYR A 276 14.85 -12.47 -3.69
CA TYR A 276 15.85 -13.54 -3.76
C TYR A 276 16.97 -13.24 -2.77
#